data_AF-A0A437M6T3-F1
#
_entry.id   AF-A0A437M6T3-F1
#
_cell.length_a   1.000
_cell.length_b   1.000
_cell.length_c   1.000
_cell.angle_alpha   90.00
_cell.angle_beta   90.00
_cell.angle_gamma   90.00
#
_symmetry.space_group_name_H-M   'P 1'
#
loop_
_entity.id
_entity.type
_entity.pdbx_description
1 polymer ?
#
loop_
_entity_poly.entity_id
_entity_poly.type
_entity_poly.pdbx_seq_one_letter_code
_entity_poly.pdbx_strand_id
1 'polypeptide(L)'
;MVDDLRALGRWSLCCTYIAKHAPSRLAMSQLAFFAAAALYDRAGQPQTMTELRALLGDVSGGSIKETYAIFLSSRSARRDGLGWLVQYPCPFDARRKLLCLTARGRWVIEGVLKYMAAV
;
A
#
# COMPACT_ATOMS: atom_id res chain seq x y z
N MET A 1 -17.33 2.52 -23.39
CA MET A 1 -17.18 3.99 -23.37
C MET A 1 -17.76 4.63 -22.11
N VAL A 2 -19.05 4.46 -21.78
CA VAL A 2 -19.62 5.00 -20.53
C VAL A 2 -19.01 4.33 -19.29
N ASP A 3 -18.78 3.01 -19.36
CA ASP A 3 -18.19 2.25 -18.24
C ASP A 3 -16.72 2.61 -17.99
N ASP A 4 -15.96 2.89 -19.04
CA ASP A 4 -14.55 3.30 -18.94
C ASP A 4 -14.42 4.68 -18.28
N LEU A 5 -15.30 5.62 -18.63
CA LEU A 5 -15.35 6.95 -18.01
C LEU A 5 -15.77 6.88 -16.53
N ARG A 6 -16.71 5.99 -16.19
CA ARG A 6 -17.08 5.73 -14.78
C ARG A 6 -15.93 5.08 -14.01
N ALA A 7 -15.20 4.15 -14.61
CA ALA A 7 -14.01 3.55 -14.00
C ALA A 7 -12.92 4.61 -13.73
N LEU A 8 -12.69 5.53 -14.67
CA LEU A 8 -11.74 6.63 -14.50
C LEU A 8 -12.18 7.58 -13.37
N GLY A 9 -13.47 7.92 -13.28
CA GLY A 9 -14.02 8.73 -12.19
C GLY A 9 -13.83 8.08 -10.82
N ARG A 10 -14.12 6.78 -10.70
CA ARG A 10 -13.88 5.99 -9.48
C ARG A 10 -12.42 5.99 -9.07
N TRP A 11 -11.52 5.79 -10.03
CA TRP A 11 -10.08 5.84 -9.80
C TRP A 11 -9.62 7.22 -9.30
N SER A 12 -10.11 8.30 -9.91
CA SER A 12 -9.81 9.66 -9.47
C SER A 12 -10.21 9.90 -8.01
N LEU A 13 -11.43 9.50 -7.63
CA LEU A 13 -11.90 9.59 -6.24
C LEU A 13 -11.03 8.79 -5.26
N CYS A 14 -10.59 7.60 -5.65
CA CYS A 14 -9.67 6.79 -4.86
C CYS A 14 -8.34 7.51 -4.63
N CYS A 15 -7.74 8.07 -5.68
CA CYS A 15 -6.50 8.82 -5.58
C CYS A 15 -6.64 10.04 -4.66
N THR A 16 -7.73 10.81 -4.79
CA THR A 16 -8.02 11.96 -3.91
C THR A 16 -8.19 11.54 -2.45
N TYR A 17 -8.91 10.44 -2.21
CA TYR A 17 -9.07 9.90 -0.86
C TYR A 17 -7.72 9.53 -0.23
N ILE A 18 -6.88 8.78 -0.96
CA ILE A 18 -5.57 8.39 -0.44
C ILE A 18 -4.68 9.61 -0.19
N ALA A 19 -4.68 10.59 -1.11
CA ALA A 19 -3.92 11.82 -0.96
C ALA A 19 -4.30 12.60 0.31
N LYS A 20 -5.58 12.59 0.72
CA LYS A 20 -6.04 13.21 1.97
C LYS A 20 -5.43 12.56 3.22
N HIS A 21 -5.06 11.28 3.14
CA HIS A 21 -4.57 10.51 4.27
C HIS A 21 -3.04 10.38 4.31
N ALA A 22 -2.35 10.75 3.23
CA ALA A 22 -0.90 10.81 3.16
C ALA A 22 -0.41 12.27 3.37
N PRO A 23 0.38 12.56 4.42
CA PRO A 23 0.90 13.90 4.66
C PRO A 23 1.98 14.32 3.65
N SER A 24 2.49 13.38 2.86
CA SER A 24 3.48 13.60 1.80
C SER A 24 2.96 13.10 0.45
N ARG A 25 3.49 13.67 -0.64
CA ARG A 25 3.17 13.22 -2.00
C ARG A 25 3.59 11.76 -2.16
N LEU A 26 2.62 10.89 -2.45
CA LEU A 26 2.87 9.51 -2.82
C LEU A 26 3.04 9.40 -4.33
N ALA A 27 4.11 8.73 -4.75
CA ALA A 27 4.27 8.27 -6.12
C ALA A 27 3.25 7.16 -6.44
N MET A 28 2.84 7.06 -7.71
CA MET A 28 1.92 6.01 -8.14
C MET A 28 2.46 4.59 -7.88
N SER A 29 3.78 4.39 -8.01
CA SER A 29 4.45 3.14 -7.67
C SER A 29 4.32 2.79 -6.17
N GLN A 30 4.35 3.80 -5.29
CA GLN A 30 4.12 3.60 -3.85
C GLN A 30 2.66 3.20 -3.59
N LEU A 31 1.70 3.85 -4.27
CA LEU A 31 0.28 3.50 -4.17
C LEU A 31 0.01 2.07 -4.65
N ALA A 32 0.59 1.68 -5.79
CA ALA A 32 0.48 0.32 -6.32
C ALA A 32 1.09 -0.70 -5.34
N PHE A 33 2.24 -0.39 -4.74
CA PHE A 33 2.86 -1.22 -3.71
C PHE A 33 1.95 -1.42 -2.50
N PHE A 34 1.37 -0.34 -1.96
CA PHE A 34 0.46 -0.43 -0.82
C PHE A 34 -0.81 -1.22 -1.16
N ALA A 35 -1.40 -0.98 -2.34
CA ALA A 35 -2.57 -1.72 -2.80
C ALA A 35 -2.29 -3.23 -2.94
N ALA A 36 -1.13 -3.61 -3.48
CA ALA A 36 -0.71 -5.01 -3.57
C ALA A 36 -0.51 -5.62 -2.18
N ALA A 37 0.20 -4.94 -1.27
CA ALA A 37 0.36 -5.40 0.11
C ALA A 37 -1.00 -5.64 0.79
N ALA A 38 -1.93 -4.70 0.62
CA ALA A 38 -3.27 -4.79 1.19
C ALA A 38 -4.09 -5.96 0.62
N LEU A 39 -3.98 -6.22 -0.69
CA LEU A 39 -4.63 -7.35 -1.34
C LEU A 39 -4.18 -8.68 -0.73
N TYR A 40 -2.86 -8.90 -0.66
CA TYR A 40 -2.28 -10.15 -0.16
C TYR A 40 -2.52 -10.37 1.34
N ASP A 41 -2.41 -9.31 2.14
CA ASP A 41 -2.75 -9.38 3.57
C ASP A 41 -4.22 -9.75 3.78
N ARG A 42 -5.14 -9.13 3.02
CA ARG A 42 -6.59 -9.45 3.10
C ARG A 42 -6.92 -10.85 2.57
N ALA A 43 -6.11 -11.39 1.65
CA ALA A 43 -6.24 -12.76 1.18
C ALA A 43 -5.68 -13.80 2.17
N GLY A 44 -5.14 -13.38 3.32
CA GLY A 44 -4.51 -14.28 4.29
C GLY A 44 -3.14 -14.80 3.84
N GLN A 45 -2.56 -14.19 2.81
CA GLN A 45 -1.27 -14.57 2.22
C GLN A 45 -0.31 -13.38 2.18
N PRO A 46 -0.01 -12.75 3.34
CA PRO A 46 0.85 -11.58 3.38
C PRO A 46 2.22 -11.89 2.80
N GLN A 47 2.74 -10.96 1.99
CA GLN A 47 3.97 -11.12 1.23
C GLN A 47 5.09 -10.30 1.85
N THR A 48 6.33 -10.68 1.57
CA THR A 48 7.51 -9.87 1.86
C THR A 48 7.62 -8.70 0.90
N MET A 49 8.41 -7.70 1.30
CA MET A 49 8.78 -6.57 0.43
C MET A 49 9.35 -7.02 -0.92
N THR A 50 10.17 -8.08 -0.93
CA THR A 50 10.82 -8.59 -2.15
C THR A 50 9.82 -9.25 -3.09
N GLU A 51 8.89 -10.06 -2.56
CA GLU A 51 7.86 -10.73 -3.35
C GLU A 51 6.90 -9.72 -4.00
N LEU A 52 6.45 -8.70 -3.25
CA LEU A 52 5.60 -7.64 -3.79
C LEU A 52 6.29 -6.83 -4.90
N ARG A 53 7.60 -6.61 -4.79
CA ARG A 53 8.39 -5.95 -5.85
C ARG A 53 8.47 -6.80 -7.10
N ALA A 54 8.77 -8.10 -6.94
CA ALA A 54 8.83 -9.02 -8.07
C ALA A 54 7.50 -9.06 -8.83
N LEU A 55 6.37 -8.98 -8.11
CA LEU A 55 5.03 -8.90 -8.69
C LEU A 55 4.77 -7.60 -9.46
N LEU A 56 5.27 -6.47 -8.96
CA LEU A 56 5.05 -5.15 -9.58
C LEU A 56 6.04 -4.83 -10.71
N GLY A 57 7.10 -5.63 -10.88
CA GLY A 57 8.12 -5.42 -11.91
C GLY A 57 8.99 -4.19 -11.68
N ASP A 58 9.65 -3.71 -12.75
CA ASP A 58 10.65 -2.63 -12.70
C ASP A 58 10.05 -1.21 -12.71
N VAL A 59 8.82 -1.06 -12.19
CA VAL A 59 8.07 0.21 -12.19
C VAL A 59 8.63 1.22 -11.17
N SER A 60 9.67 0.84 -10.42
CA SER A 60 10.30 1.66 -9.39
C SER A 60 11.69 2.16 -9.80
N GLY A 61 11.77 3.33 -10.44
CA GLY A 61 13.02 3.95 -10.88
C GLY A 61 13.91 4.55 -9.78
N GLY A 62 14.01 3.97 -8.57
CA GLY A 62 14.84 4.53 -7.48
C GLY A 62 15.13 3.57 -6.32
N SER A 63 15.92 4.04 -5.33
CA SER A 63 16.32 3.31 -4.10
C SER A 63 15.11 2.71 -3.36
N ILE A 64 14.89 1.42 -3.63
CA ILE A 64 13.63 0.73 -3.39
C ILE A 64 13.30 0.59 -1.88
N LYS A 65 14.33 0.59 -1.03
CA LYS A 65 14.17 0.43 0.43
C LYS A 65 13.60 1.69 1.07
N GLU A 66 13.95 2.87 0.56
CA GLU A 66 13.46 4.15 1.07
C GLU A 66 12.05 4.45 0.52
N THR A 67 11.79 4.09 -0.73
CA THR A 67 10.51 4.33 -1.41
C THR A 67 9.31 3.70 -0.70
N TYR A 68 9.44 2.48 -0.17
CA TYR A 68 8.30 1.78 0.45
C TYR A 68 8.32 1.78 1.98
N ALA A 69 9.43 2.21 2.60
CA ALA A 69 9.52 2.42 4.04
C ALA A 69 8.52 3.49 4.53
N ILE A 70 8.09 4.39 3.64
CA ILE A 70 7.05 5.40 3.92
C ILE A 70 5.76 4.80 4.49
N PHE A 71 5.42 3.55 4.19
CA PHE A 71 4.20 2.91 4.69
C PHE A 71 4.37 2.30 6.09
N LEU A 72 5.61 2.06 6.53
CA LEU A 72 5.89 1.45 7.82
C LEU A 72 5.85 2.49 8.95
N SER A 73 5.48 2.07 10.15
CA SER A 73 5.65 2.92 11.34
C SER A 73 7.15 3.08 11.64
N SER A 74 7.61 4.32 11.86
CA SER A 74 9.02 4.57 12.21
C SER A 74 9.40 3.86 13.52
N ARG A 75 10.60 3.25 13.58
CA ARG A 75 11.19 2.67 14.80
C ARG A 75 12.16 3.63 15.52
N SER A 76 12.45 4.81 14.97
CA SER A 76 13.42 5.75 15.57
C SER A 76 12.95 7.20 15.40
N ALA A 77 13.54 8.12 16.18
CA ALA A 77 13.17 9.54 16.26
C ALA A 77 13.20 10.35 14.93
N ARG A 78 13.47 9.73 13.77
CA ARG A 78 13.26 10.33 12.45
C ARG A 78 11.82 10.11 11.98
N ARG A 79 11.16 11.25 11.74
CA ARG A 79 9.79 11.55 11.32
C ARG A 79 9.11 10.57 10.33
N ASP A 80 7.84 10.28 10.67
CA ASP A 80 6.63 10.27 9.82
C ASP A 80 6.50 9.25 8.69
N GLY A 81 6.74 7.97 8.99
CA GLY A 81 6.11 6.90 8.21
C GLY A 81 4.59 6.87 8.45
N LEU A 82 3.80 6.59 7.40
CA LEU A 82 2.34 6.56 7.41
C LEU A 82 1.75 5.59 8.43
N GLY A 83 2.51 4.54 8.79
CA GLY A 83 2.06 3.51 9.73
C GLY A 83 0.87 2.71 9.19
N TRP A 84 0.78 2.52 7.88
CA TRP A 84 -0.27 1.73 7.23
C TRP A 84 0.10 0.25 7.15
N LEU A 85 1.40 -0.05 7.13
CA LEU A 85 1.94 -1.39 7.13
C LEU A 85 2.77 -1.64 8.39
N VAL A 86 2.83 -2.91 8.79
CA VAL A 86 3.69 -3.44 9.84
C VAL A 86 4.37 -4.70 9.33
N GLN A 87 5.55 -4.99 9.87
CA GLN A 87 6.30 -6.21 9.56
C GLN A 87 6.19 -7.21 10.69
N TYR A 88 5.76 -8.43 10.36
CA TYR A 88 5.80 -9.58 11.27
C TYR A 88 6.76 -10.65 10.75
N PRO A 89 7.48 -11.35 11.63
CA PRO A 89 8.25 -12.54 11.22
C PRO A 89 7.30 -13.63 10.73
N CYS A 90 7.65 -14.32 9.65
CA CYS A 90 6.89 -15.48 9.19
C CYS A 90 7.01 -16.61 10.21
N PRO A 91 5.91 -17.29 10.57
CA PRO A 91 5.93 -18.37 11.57
C PRO A 91 6.76 -19.59 11.12
N PHE A 92 6.96 -19.77 9.82
CA PHE A 92 7.71 -20.90 9.25
C PHE A 92 9.16 -20.54 8.90
N ASP A 93 9.49 -19.25 8.82
CA ASP A 93 10.84 -18.77 8.55
C ASP A 93 11.02 -17.35 9.11
N ALA A 94 11.66 -17.25 10.28
CA ALA A 94 11.88 -15.98 10.96
C ALA A 94 12.71 -14.96 10.15
N ARG A 95 13.41 -15.41 9.08
CA ARG A 95 14.15 -14.52 8.18
C ARG A 95 13.22 -13.75 7.24
N ARG A 96 12.01 -14.27 6.99
CA ARG A 96 10.99 -13.62 6.16
C ARG A 96 10.18 -12.64 7.01
N LYS A 97 10.13 -11.38 6.57
CA LYS A 97 9.32 -10.32 7.19
C LYS A 97 8.11 -10.04 6.32
N LEU A 98 6.97 -10.56 6.74
CA LEU A 98 5.68 -10.42 6.06
C LEU A 98 5.11 -9.04 6.34
N LEU A 99 4.55 -8.41 5.31
CA LEU A 99 3.90 -7.11 5.41
C LEU A 99 2.41 -7.30 5.64
N CYS A 100 1.91 -6.72 6.73
CA CYS A 100 0.52 -6.77 7.12
C CYS A 100 -0.05 -5.37 7.30
N LEU A 101 -1.36 -5.22 7.12
CA LEU A 101 -2.04 -3.96 7.37
C LEU A 101 -2.11 -3.68 8.88
N THR A 102 -1.81 -2.44 9.26
CA THR A 102 -2.22 -1.94 10.58
C THR A 102 -3.71 -1.64 10.58
N ALA A 103 -4.29 -1.34 11.74
CA ALA A 103 -5.66 -0.82 11.82
C ALA A 103 -5.87 0.43 10.93
N ARG A 104 -4.87 1.33 10.90
CA ARG A 104 -4.90 2.52 10.04
C ARG A 104 -4.82 2.16 8.56
N GLY A 105 -3.92 1.26 8.17
CA GLY A 105 -3.81 0.80 6.78
C GLY A 105 -5.09 0.13 6.29
N ARG A 106 -5.71 -0.70 7.16
CA ARG A 106 -7.00 -1.34 6.89
C ARG A 106 -8.10 -0.31 6.66
N TRP A 107 -8.20 0.69 7.53
CA TRP A 107 -9.16 1.76 7.37
C TRP A 107 -8.96 2.57 6.06
N VAL A 108 -7.71 2.86 5.70
CA VAL A 108 -7.40 3.54 4.44
C VAL A 108 -7.85 2.71 3.23
N ILE A 109 -7.47 1.43 3.16
CA ILE A 109 -7.85 0.60 2.01
C ILE A 109 -9.36 0.36 1.93
N GLU A 110 -10.05 0.25 3.07
CA GLU A 110 -11.51 0.16 3.10
C GLU A 110 -12.18 1.43 2.56
N GLY A 111 -11.64 2.60 2.88
CA GLY A 111 -12.08 3.85 2.28
C GLY A 111 -11.89 3.87 0.77
N VAL A 112 -10.73 3.43 0.28
CA VAL A 112 -10.47 3.30 -1.17
C VAL A 112 -11.49 2.39 -1.84
N LEU A 113 -11.74 1.21 -1.27
CA LEU A 113 -12.68 0.24 -1.82
C LEU A 113 -14.12 0.79 -1.88
N LYS A 114 -14.53 1.64 -0.93
CA LYS A 114 -15.83 2.32 -0.98
C LYS A 114 -15.96 3.21 -2.21
N TYR A 115 -14.91 3.98 -2.56
CA TYR A 115 -14.92 4.82 -3.76
C TYR A 115 -14.78 4.01 -5.06
N MET A 116 -14.14 2.85 -5.04
CA MET A 116 -14.14 1.91 -6.17
C MET A 116 -15.52 1.27 -6.42
N ALA A 117 -16.32 1.09 -5.37
CA ALA A 117 -17.66 0.50 -5.46
C ALA A 117 -18.76 1.56 -5.65
N ALA A 118 -18.47 2.84 -5.44
CA ALA A 118 -19.42 3.93 -5.62
C ALA A 118 -19.56 4.28 -7.11
N VAL A 119 -20.81 4.49 -7.55
CA VAL A 119 -21.28 4.82 -8.92
C VAL A 119 -21.61 3.61 -9.79
#